data_AF-A0A8W8KY78-F1
#
_entry.id   AF-A0A8W8KY78-F1
#
_cell.length_a   1.000
_cell.length_b   1.000
_cell.length_c   1.000
_cell.angle_alpha   90.00
_cell.angle_beta   90.00
_cell.angle_gamma   90.00
#
_symmetry.space_group_name_H-M   'P 1'
#
loop_
_entity.id
_entity.type
_entity.pdbx_description
1 polymer ?
#
loop_
_entity_poly.entity_id
_entity_poly.type
_entity_poly.pdbx_seq_one_letter_code
_entity_poly.pdbx_strand_id
1 'polypeptide(L)'
;EPYVDRCVELCWRMHIQDPPMILDFSSSSEIVDKAMFRLFTRSGEYVDFVVWPALLLHENGPLVQKGVVQPLKSKSTLKSH
;
A
#
# COMPACT_ATOMS: atom_id res chain seq x y z
N GLU A 1 -26.19 -3.66 3.63
CA GLU A 1 -24.72 -3.65 3.54
C GLU A 1 -24.14 -2.43 4.26
N PRO A 2 -24.12 -2.39 5.61
CA PRO A 2 -23.72 -1.17 6.34
C PRO A 2 -22.26 -0.74 6.12
N TYR A 3 -21.40 -1.66 5.68
CA TYR A 3 -19.97 -1.40 5.48
C TYR A 3 -19.65 -0.80 4.11
N VAL A 4 -20.43 -1.13 3.08
CA VAL A 4 -20.18 -0.65 1.71
C VAL A 4 -20.38 0.86 1.65
N ASP A 5 -21.51 1.35 2.15
CA ASP A 5 -21.82 2.79 2.17
C ASP A 5 -20.76 3.59 2.92
N ARG A 6 -20.27 3.08 4.05
CA ARG A 6 -19.21 3.72 4.84
C ARG A 6 -17.86 3.73 4.13
N CYS A 7 -17.51 2.65 3.43
CA CYS A 7 -16.29 2.61 2.63
C CYS A 7 -16.36 3.60 1.45
N VAL A 8 -17.50 3.68 0.76
CA VAL A 8 -17.71 4.63 -0.33
C VAL A 8 -17.64 6.07 0.19
N GLU A 9 -18.30 6.37 1.31
CA GLU A 9 -18.24 7.68 1.97
C GLU A 9 -16.80 8.07 2.33
N LEU A 10 -16.02 7.14 2.90
CA LEU A 10 -14.62 7.39 3.25
C LEU A 10 -13.76 7.66 2.01
N CYS A 11 -13.88 6.83 0.97
CA CYS A 11 -13.17 7.02 -0.30
C CYS A 11 -13.51 8.36 -0.95
N TRP A 12 -14.80 8.74 -0.93
CA TRP A 12 -15.23 10.05 -1.40
C TRP A 12 -14.59 11.19 -0.61
N ARG A 13 -14.61 11.11 0.73
CA ARG A 13 -14.00 12.12 1.61
C ARG A 13 -12.50 12.29 1.38
N MET A 14 -11.78 11.20 1.09
CA MET A 14 -10.36 11.22 0.72
C MET A 14 -10.12 11.95 -0.60
N HIS A 15 -11.02 11.77 -1.58
CA HIS A 15 -10.87 12.32 -2.94
C HIS A 15 -11.22 13.80 -3.06
N ILE A 16 -12.18 14.29 -2.26
CA ILE A 16 -12.60 15.71 -2.32
C ILE A 16 -11.67 16.69 -1.57
N GLN A 17 -10.62 16.20 -0.91
CA GLN A 17 -9.61 17.08 -0.33
C GLN A 17 -8.86 17.82 -1.46
N ASP A 18 -8.34 19.01 -1.17
CA ASP A 18 -7.48 19.76 -2.08
C ASP A 18 -6.13 20.05 -1.39
N PRO A 19 -5.05 19.30 -1.72
CA PRO A 19 -4.97 18.21 -2.71
C PRO A 19 -5.62 16.88 -2.24
N PRO A 20 -6.06 16.01 -3.18
CA PRO A 20 -6.66 14.71 -2.85
C PRO A 20 -5.69 13.76 -2.15
N MET A 21 -6.18 12.97 -1.19
CA MET A 21 -5.39 11.90 -0.58
C MET A 21 -5.20 10.73 -1.56
N ILE A 22 -4.07 10.03 -1.46
CA ILE A 22 -3.70 8.96 -2.39
C ILE A 22 -3.55 7.63 -1.66
N LEU A 23 -4.24 6.61 -2.17
CA LEU A 23 -3.97 5.21 -1.85
C LEU A 23 -2.95 4.67 -2.84
N ASP A 24 -1.74 4.44 -2.36
CA ASP A 24 -0.64 3.90 -3.16
C ASP A 24 -0.62 2.38 -3.08
N PHE A 25 -1.12 1.76 -4.16
CA PHE A 25 -1.08 0.32 -4.39
C PHE A 25 0.20 -0.12 -5.10
N SER A 26 1.06 0.81 -5.49
CA SER A 26 2.34 0.48 -6.11
C SER A 26 3.38 0.27 -5.01
N SER A 27 3.88 -0.96 -4.89
CA SER A 27 5.27 -1.09 -4.49
C SER A 27 6.09 -0.77 -5.73
N SER A 28 6.39 0.50 -5.94
CA SER A 28 7.15 0.97 -7.10
C SER A 28 8.53 0.32 -7.24
N SER A 29 9.01 -0.34 -6.19
CA SER A 29 10.25 -1.09 -6.13
C SER A 29 10.04 -2.59 -5.92
N GLU A 30 10.91 -3.40 -6.54
CA GLU A 30 11.03 -4.84 -6.25
C GLU A 30 11.44 -5.07 -4.78
N ILE A 31 12.17 -4.12 -4.18
CA ILE A 31 12.62 -4.16 -2.78
C ILE A 31 11.56 -3.49 -1.90
N VAL A 32 11.29 -4.06 -0.73
CA VAL A 32 10.36 -3.48 0.23
C VAL A 32 10.89 -2.15 0.76
N ASP A 33 10.19 -1.07 0.43
CA ASP A 33 10.38 0.21 1.10
C ASP A 33 9.76 0.15 2.51
N LYS A 34 10.62 -0.04 3.52
CA LYS A 34 10.23 -0.11 4.94
C LYS A 34 9.77 1.24 5.49
N ALA A 35 10.03 2.36 4.80
CA ALA A 35 9.47 3.65 5.16
C ALA A 35 7.98 3.71 4.82
N MET A 36 7.59 3.20 3.66
CA MET A 36 6.21 3.20 3.15
C MET A 36 5.38 2.00 3.63
N PHE A 37 5.98 0.84 3.83
CA PHE A 37 5.26 -0.41 4.06
C PHE A 37 5.73 -1.18 5.31
N ARG A 38 4.79 -1.94 5.89
CA ARG A 38 5.04 -2.98 6.91
C ARG A 38 4.94 -4.36 6.28
N LEU A 39 5.62 -5.34 6.86
CA LEU A 39 5.64 -6.71 6.35
C LEU A 39 4.43 -7.50 6.88
N PHE A 40 3.82 -8.30 6.02
CA PHE A 40 2.75 -9.23 6.36
C PHE A 40 3.29 -10.64 6.54
N THR A 41 2.96 -11.28 7.67
CA THR A 41 3.17 -12.70 8.05
C THR A 41 4.59 -13.29 7.95
N ARG A 42 5.52 -12.65 7.23
CA ARG A 42 6.87 -13.14 6.92
C ARG A 42 7.83 -11.96 6.79
N SER A 43 9.11 -12.26 6.97
CA SER A 43 10.20 -11.34 6.69
C SER A 43 10.78 -11.59 5.29
N GLY A 44 11.24 -10.54 4.64
CA GLY A 44 11.89 -10.60 3.33
C GLY A 44 12.26 -9.21 2.85
N GLU A 45 13.08 -9.15 1.80
CA GLU A 45 13.54 -7.88 1.22
C GLU A 45 12.78 -7.52 -0.05
N TYR A 46 12.11 -8.48 -0.69
CA TYR A 46 11.47 -8.28 -1.98
C TYR A 46 9.96 -8.37 -1.86
N VAL A 47 9.25 -7.49 -2.57
CA VAL A 47 7.79 -7.48 -2.58
C VAL A 47 7.29 -8.62 -3.47
N ASP A 48 6.35 -9.40 -2.94
CA ASP A 48 5.54 -10.36 -3.71
C ASP A 48 4.29 -9.63 -4.23
N PHE A 49 3.48 -9.11 -3.29
CA PHE A 49 2.31 -8.29 -3.60
C PHE A 49 1.96 -7.33 -2.45
N VAL A 50 1.19 -6.29 -2.79
CA VAL A 50 0.62 -5.35 -1.81
C VAL A 50 -0.64 -5.97 -1.21
N VAL A 51 -0.64 -6.14 0.12
CA VAL A 51 -1.78 -6.61 0.90
C VAL A 51 -2.74 -5.45 1.19
N TRP A 52 -2.19 -4.28 1.49
CA TRP A 52 -2.94 -3.05 1.76
C TRP A 52 -2.15 -1.83 1.28
N PRO A 53 -2.78 -0.86 0.59
CA PRO A 53 -2.08 0.32 0.09
C PRO A 53 -1.52 1.19 1.21
N ALA A 54 -0.44 1.91 0.92
CA ALA A 54 -0.02 3.03 1.75
C ALA A 54 -0.97 4.22 1.52
N LEU A 55 -1.24 5.01 2.57
CA LEU A 55 -2.04 6.23 2.46
C LEU A 55 -1.13 7.44 2.56
N LEU A 56 -1.09 8.25 1.50
CA LEU A 56 -0.41 9.53 1.48
C LEU A 56 -1.42 10.67 1.62
N LEU A 57 -0.98 11.76 2.24
CA LEU A 57 -1.81 12.95 2.39
C LEU A 57 -2.18 13.57 1.03
N HIS A 58 -1.27 13.47 0.07
CA HIS A 58 -1.47 13.78 -1.34
C HIS A 58 -0.40 13.09 -2.19
N GLU A 59 -0.48 13.24 -3.51
CA GLU A 59 0.54 12.73 -4.43
C GLU A 59 1.93 13.25 -4.06
N ASN A 60 2.90 12.34 -3.95
CA ASN A 60 4.28 12.61 -3.48
C ASN A 60 4.36 13.31 -2.10
N GLY A 61 3.27 13.27 -1.32
CA GLY A 61 3.17 13.93 -0.03
C GLY A 61 3.62 13.07 1.15
N PRO A 62 3.44 13.58 2.38
CA PRO A 62 3.75 12.84 3.59
C PRO A 62 2.92 11.56 3.72
N LEU A 63 3.55 10.50 4.23
CA LEU A 63 2.86 9.26 4.59
C LEU A 63 1.95 9.48 5.79
N VAL A 64 0.66 9.21 5.63
CA VAL A 64 -0.33 9.24 6.70
C VAL A 64 -0.40 7.87 7.40
N GLN A 65 -0.39 6.80 6.61
CA GLN A 65 -0.44 5.43 7.13
C GLN A 65 0.39 4.49 6.27
N LYS A 66 1.25 3.70 6.91
CA LYS A 66 2.02 2.66 6.21
C LYS A 66 1.08 1.64 5.57
N GLY A 67 1.39 1.27 4.34
CA GLY A 67 0.77 0.12 3.68
C GLY A 67 1.29 -1.19 4.27
N VAL A 68 0.80 -2.29 3.72
CA VAL A 68 1.18 -3.64 4.09
C VAL A 68 1.54 -4.42 2.84
N VAL A 69 2.71 -5.06 2.83
CA VAL A 69 3.17 -5.91 1.73
C VAL A 69 3.48 -7.31 2.23
N GLN A 70 3.24 -8.30 1.38
CA GLN A 70 3.73 -9.66 1.57
C GLN A 70 5.12 -9.76 0.94
N PRO A 71 6.17 -10.11 1.71
CA PRO A 71 7.47 -10.33 1.11
C PRO A 71 7.59 -11.71 0.47
N LEU A 72 8.42 -11.82 -0.56
CA LEU A 72 8.85 -13.10 -1.13
C LEU A 72 9.61 -13.92 -0.09
N LYS A 73 9.39 -15.24 -0.10
CA LYS A 73 10.09 -16.18 0.79
C LYS A 73 11.59 -16.32 0.45
N SER A 74 11.97 -16.07 -0.81
CA SER A 74 13.35 -16.12 -1.34
C SER A 74 13.44 -15.42 -2.70
N LYS A 75 14.58 -14.78 -3.02
CA LYS A 75 14.87 -14.15 -4.33
C LYS A 75 14.74 -15.13 -5.51
N SER A 76 14.87 -16.43 -5.29
CA SER A 76 14.74 -17.46 -6.34
C SER A 76 13.35 -17.51 -6.98
N THR A 77 12.34 -16.90 -6.34
CA THR A 77 10.94 -16.90 -6.78
C THR A 77 10.63 -15.79 -7.79
N LEU A 78 11.54 -14.82 -7.99
CA LEU A 78 11.35 -13.69 -8.93
C LEU A 78 11.24 -14.11 -10.41
N LYS A 79 11.43 -15.39 -10.76
CA LYS A 79 11.52 -15.86 -12.15
C LYS A 79 10.23 -16.47 -12.74
N SER A 80 9.07 -16.38 -12.10
CA SER A 80 7.87 -17.14 -12.56
C SER A 80 6.65 -16.34 -13.01
N HIS A 81 6.72 -15.02 -13.22
CA HIS A 81 5.59 -14.26 -13.76
C HIS A 81 6.02 -13.28 -14.85
#